data_AF-A0A2Z6RBF8-F1
#
_entry.id   AF-A0A2Z6RBF8-F1
#
_cell.length_a   1.000
_cell.length_b   1.000
_cell.length_c   1.000
_cell.angle_alpha   90.00
_cell.angle_beta   90.00
_cell.angle_gamma   90.00
#
_symmetry.space_group_name_H-M   'P 1'
#
loop_
_entity.id
_entity.type
_entity.pdbx_description
1 polymer ?
#
loop_
_entity_poly.entity_id
_entity_poly.type
_entity_poly.pdbx_seq_one_letter_code
_entity_poly.pdbx_strand_id
1 'polypeptide(L)'
;MQKSQRVVVQKETITAFSTYKYFHSPTNKVNELDAKSIEAEIAKAKFYENGSKLPREIVSEKQEKPVIKVVNSDCIIEALELKKNGFRPLVLNMACATNVGGGYKSGAGAQEENLFRRTNLFQYHEPNKKDWYPIPEIGGIYCPNATVIRSSEQDQYEFLEVPEMMSFVAVAAMRRPKLIKNYTGEFTLAPQAKILTRRKIQAILNIGLVNGHDAIVLSAFGCGAYRNPPSIMAELFYEVISTEYAGGGENLPRTYRHISFAIIDDHNSNKEHNPEGNFLPFKNKFAIGLDNLPINNISDAMDSISHTSQESLGKNSHNNNNDNNSKGNYEYRRNNDQNRQPYNERRGRGRGKGGFRREVSSQTHGHGRQMTLDAVWKYKPSQDHIDQLMKMGYSGNISKKALYITEGNMEEAANWLMQNAKYKPSQDHIDQLTGMGYSERMSKKALYTTEGNMEEAVNWLLQNAVPDKLINDSDTVWKYKPSQDHVDQLMEMGYSERNSKKALYTTEGNMEEAINWLMQNAVSDKMIIDTVWKYKPSQDHINQLMEMGYSERNSKKALYTTEGNMEEAVKWLMQNAISDKMISLGLNTNTNVSRDI
;
A
#
# COMPACT_ATOMS: atom_id res chain seq x y z
N MET A 1 -2.82 5.01 22.79
CA MET A 1 -2.49 4.46 24.13
C MET A 1 -0.98 4.53 24.40
N GLN A 2 -0.52 4.60 25.65
CA GLN A 2 0.92 4.55 25.98
C GLN A 2 1.48 3.12 25.90
N LYS A 3 2.80 2.99 25.73
CA LYS A 3 3.48 1.68 25.64
C LYS A 3 3.24 0.80 26.88
N SER A 4 3.29 1.39 28.08
CA SER A 4 3.04 0.70 29.35
C SER A 4 1.63 0.12 29.44
N GLN A 5 0.62 0.89 29.03
CA GLN A 5 -0.78 0.45 28.99
C GLN A 5 -0.98 -0.73 28.02
N ARG A 6 -0.34 -0.70 26.84
CA ARG A 6 -0.39 -1.84 25.90
C ARG A 6 0.21 -3.12 26.48
N VAL A 7 1.23 -3.02 27.33
CA VAL A 7 1.80 -4.20 28.03
C VAL A 7 0.79 -4.78 29.03
N VAL A 8 0.05 -3.94 29.75
CA VAL A 8 -1.00 -4.38 30.67
C VAL A 8 -2.11 -5.10 29.92
N VAL A 9 -2.64 -4.48 28.86
CA VAL A 9 -3.65 -5.09 27.97
C VAL A 9 -3.19 -6.46 27.47
N GLN A 10 -1.94 -6.56 27.01
CA GLN A 10 -1.40 -7.83 26.51
C GLN A 10 -1.36 -8.91 27.59
N LYS A 11 -0.93 -8.57 28.81
CA LYS A 11 -0.88 -9.52 29.94
C LYS A 11 -2.27 -10.04 30.26
N GLU A 12 -3.25 -9.15 30.34
CA GLU A 12 -4.64 -9.52 30.58
C GLU A 12 -5.22 -10.40 29.46
N THR A 13 -4.90 -10.12 28.18
CA THR A 13 -5.29 -10.99 27.06
C THR A 13 -4.70 -12.39 27.21
N ILE A 14 -3.41 -12.49 27.56
CA ILE A 14 -2.76 -13.79 27.80
C ILE A 14 -3.43 -14.52 28.97
N THR A 15 -3.73 -13.81 30.06
CA THR A 15 -4.44 -14.36 31.22
C THR A 15 -5.83 -14.86 30.82
N ALA A 16 -6.58 -14.12 29.99
CA ALA A 16 -7.90 -14.53 29.53
C ALA A 16 -7.87 -15.86 28.77
N PHE A 17 -6.86 -16.08 27.91
CA PHE A 17 -6.71 -17.34 27.18
C PHE A 17 -6.04 -18.46 27.98
N SER A 18 -5.25 -18.13 29.01
CA SER A 18 -4.67 -19.14 29.92
C SER A 18 -5.68 -19.66 30.94
N THR A 19 -6.66 -18.83 31.31
CA THR A 19 -7.76 -19.18 32.22
C THR A 19 -9.05 -19.51 31.47
N TYR A 20 -9.06 -19.35 30.15
CA TYR A 20 -10.23 -19.49 29.28
C TYR A 20 -11.45 -18.69 29.78
N LYS A 21 -11.22 -17.51 30.34
CA LYS A 21 -12.25 -16.70 30.97
C LYS A 21 -11.85 -15.24 31.04
N TYR A 22 -12.81 -14.34 30.83
CA TYR A 22 -12.61 -12.91 31.07
C TYR A 22 -13.90 -12.23 31.52
N PHE A 23 -13.76 -11.04 32.09
CA PHE A 23 -14.87 -10.24 32.59
C PHE A 23 -15.11 -9.03 31.68
N HIS A 24 -16.34 -8.88 31.21
CA HIS A 24 -16.82 -7.74 30.46
C HIS A 24 -17.39 -6.70 31.43
N SER A 25 -16.58 -5.71 31.80
CA SER A 25 -16.93 -4.69 32.79
C SER A 25 -18.22 -3.92 32.50
N PRO A 26 -18.52 -3.49 31.26
CA PRO A 26 -19.73 -2.70 30.99
C PRO A 26 -21.04 -3.42 31.30
N THR A 27 -21.12 -4.73 31.04
CA THR A 27 -22.34 -5.53 31.26
C THR A 27 -22.26 -6.46 32.46
N ASN A 28 -21.18 -6.37 33.24
CA ASN A 28 -20.87 -7.27 34.37
C ASN A 28 -20.94 -8.76 33.99
N LYS A 29 -20.68 -9.08 32.73
CA LYS A 29 -20.79 -10.45 32.21
C LYS A 29 -19.46 -11.15 32.31
N VAL A 30 -19.49 -12.39 32.80
CA VAL A 30 -18.35 -13.30 32.73
C VAL A 30 -18.47 -14.12 31.45
N ASN A 31 -17.45 -14.09 30.61
CA ASN A 31 -17.37 -14.90 29.41
C ASN A 31 -16.40 -16.06 29.64
N GLU A 32 -16.85 -17.28 29.33
CA GLU A 32 -16.03 -18.49 29.34
C GLU A 32 -15.74 -18.89 27.90
N LEU A 33 -14.47 -19.16 27.64
CA LEU A 33 -13.96 -19.58 26.34
C LEU A 33 -13.88 -21.11 26.33
N ASP A 34 -14.34 -21.74 25.25
CA ASP A 34 -14.20 -23.18 25.12
C ASP A 34 -12.77 -23.55 24.69
N ALA A 35 -11.99 -24.06 25.64
CA ALA A 35 -10.62 -24.51 25.43
C ALA A 35 -10.50 -25.57 24.33
N LYS A 36 -11.42 -26.55 24.29
CA LYS A 36 -11.38 -27.63 23.30
C LYS A 36 -11.65 -27.10 21.91
N SER A 37 -12.62 -26.20 21.78
CA SER A 37 -12.91 -25.54 20.50
C SER A 37 -11.71 -24.69 20.03
N ILE A 38 -11.08 -23.95 20.92
CA ILE A 38 -9.87 -23.16 20.61
C ILE A 38 -8.73 -24.08 20.14
N GLU A 39 -8.44 -25.15 20.87
CA GLU A 39 -7.40 -26.13 20.52
C GLU A 39 -7.68 -26.79 19.17
N ALA A 40 -8.95 -27.11 18.88
CA ALA A 40 -9.36 -27.69 17.62
C ALA A 40 -9.16 -26.74 16.43
N GLU A 41 -9.38 -25.43 16.60
CA GLU A 41 -9.08 -24.45 15.54
C GLU A 41 -7.56 -24.23 15.37
N ILE A 42 -6.79 -24.21 16.47
CA ILE A 42 -5.32 -24.12 16.43
C ILE A 42 -4.72 -25.30 15.66
N ALA A 43 -5.23 -26.51 15.86
CA ALA A 43 -4.76 -27.70 15.16
C ALA A 43 -4.99 -27.66 13.64
N LYS A 44 -5.85 -26.77 13.13
CA LYS A 44 -6.10 -26.56 11.69
C LYS A 44 -5.16 -25.54 11.06
N ALA A 45 -4.28 -24.91 11.84
CA ALA A 45 -3.29 -23.98 11.32
C ALA A 45 -2.38 -24.63 10.29
N LYS A 46 -1.97 -23.88 9.27
CA LYS A 46 -1.14 -24.39 8.17
C LYS A 46 0.06 -23.49 7.94
N PHE A 47 1.22 -24.12 7.79
CA PHE A 47 2.44 -23.46 7.33
C PHE A 47 2.62 -23.68 5.83
N TYR A 48 2.81 -22.60 5.09
CA TYR A 48 3.09 -22.63 3.66
C TYR A 48 4.52 -22.18 3.43
N GLU A 49 5.37 -23.09 2.97
CA GLU A 49 6.74 -22.74 2.57
C GLU A 49 6.76 -21.82 1.34
N ASN A 50 5.84 -22.05 0.41
CA ASN A 50 5.59 -21.22 -0.74
C ASN A 50 4.08 -21.08 -0.99
N GLY A 51 3.55 -19.87 -0.79
CA GLY A 51 2.17 -19.51 -1.11
C GLY A 51 2.00 -18.87 -2.49
N SER A 52 3.08 -18.44 -3.15
CA SER A 52 2.99 -17.66 -4.41
C SER A 52 2.40 -18.44 -5.58
N LYS A 53 2.44 -19.78 -5.53
CA LYS A 53 1.89 -20.67 -6.55
C LYS A 53 1.14 -21.83 -5.89
N LEU A 54 -0.07 -21.55 -5.39
CA LEU A 54 -0.95 -22.60 -4.88
C LEU A 54 -2.08 -22.84 -5.89
N PRO A 55 -2.44 -24.11 -6.18
CA PRO A 55 -3.51 -24.42 -7.12
C PRO A 55 -4.83 -23.90 -6.56
N ARG A 56 -5.52 -23.09 -7.36
CA ARG A 56 -6.88 -22.61 -7.07
C ARG A 56 -7.87 -23.48 -7.82
N GLU A 57 -8.98 -23.80 -7.18
CA GLU A 57 -10.10 -24.49 -7.82
C GLU A 57 -10.58 -23.72 -9.06
N ILE A 58 -10.78 -24.40 -10.18
CA ILE A 58 -11.40 -23.80 -11.38
C ILE A 58 -12.90 -23.75 -11.16
N VAL A 59 -13.48 -22.57 -11.27
CA VAL A 59 -14.93 -22.34 -11.18
C VAL A 59 -15.48 -22.23 -12.59
N SER A 60 -16.39 -23.13 -12.96
CA SER A 60 -17.04 -23.15 -14.28
C SER A 60 -18.00 -21.98 -14.46
N GLU A 61 -18.70 -21.61 -13.39
CA GLU A 61 -19.65 -20.51 -13.34
C GLU A 61 -18.96 -19.15 -13.57
N LYS A 62 -19.73 -18.20 -14.11
CA LYS A 62 -19.26 -16.84 -14.31
C LYS A 62 -18.95 -16.19 -12.96
N GLN A 63 -17.68 -15.87 -12.74
CA GLN A 63 -17.24 -15.10 -11.58
C GLN A 63 -17.37 -13.61 -11.88
N GLU A 64 -18.07 -12.88 -11.01
CA GLU A 64 -18.09 -11.41 -11.06
C GLU A 64 -16.72 -10.82 -10.71
N LYS A 65 -16.48 -9.57 -11.09
CA LYS A 65 -15.29 -8.86 -10.63
C LYS A 65 -15.37 -8.63 -9.11
N PRO A 66 -14.25 -8.70 -8.37
CA PRO A 66 -14.25 -8.41 -6.94
C PRO A 66 -14.66 -6.97 -6.68
N VAL A 67 -15.49 -6.76 -5.65
CA VAL A 67 -15.66 -5.43 -5.07
C VAL A 67 -14.37 -5.05 -4.37
N ILE A 68 -13.76 -3.93 -4.76
CA ILE A 68 -12.56 -3.40 -4.09
C ILE A 68 -12.92 -2.13 -3.31
N LYS A 69 -12.57 -2.11 -2.02
CA LYS A 69 -12.73 -0.93 -1.16
C LYS A 69 -11.41 -0.55 -0.52
N VAL A 70 -11.21 0.75 -0.31
CA VAL A 70 -10.13 1.29 0.53
C VAL A 70 -10.79 2.09 1.64
N VAL A 71 -10.66 1.62 2.88
CA VAL A 71 -11.37 2.15 4.04
C VAL A 71 -10.39 2.64 5.11
N ASN A 72 -10.71 3.78 5.71
CA ASN A 72 -9.95 4.31 6.85
C ASN A 72 -10.52 3.69 8.13
N SER A 73 -10.24 2.41 8.34
CA SER A 73 -10.81 1.60 9.41
C SER A 73 -9.80 0.57 9.93
N ASP A 74 -10.07 0.04 11.12
CA ASP A 74 -9.33 -1.05 11.71
C ASP A 74 -9.61 -2.37 10.96
N CYS A 75 -8.56 -3.16 10.74
CA CYS A 75 -8.66 -4.39 9.93
C CYS A 75 -9.56 -5.46 10.53
N ILE A 76 -9.66 -5.59 11.87
CA ILE A 76 -10.58 -6.54 12.49
C ILE A 76 -12.01 -6.00 12.41
N ILE A 77 -12.23 -4.69 12.62
CA ILE A 77 -13.56 -4.08 12.48
C ILE A 77 -14.12 -4.30 11.06
N GLU A 78 -13.33 -3.98 10.04
CA GLU A 78 -13.72 -4.18 8.64
C GLU A 78 -14.02 -5.66 8.35
N ALA A 79 -13.20 -6.58 8.86
CA ALA A 79 -13.43 -8.00 8.67
C ALA A 79 -14.70 -8.49 9.36
N LEU A 80 -14.99 -8.03 10.58
CA LEU A 80 -16.23 -8.37 11.28
C LEU A 80 -17.46 -7.83 10.54
N GLU A 81 -17.35 -6.64 9.93
CA GLU A 81 -18.42 -6.09 9.10
C GLU A 81 -18.65 -6.92 7.83
N LEU A 82 -17.59 -7.34 7.13
CA LEU A 82 -17.71 -8.25 5.99
C LEU A 82 -18.33 -9.60 6.40
N LYS A 83 -17.93 -10.14 7.55
CA LYS A 83 -18.51 -11.38 8.09
C LYS A 83 -20.01 -11.24 8.36
N LYS A 84 -20.47 -10.12 8.94
CA LYS A 84 -21.90 -9.82 9.14
C LYS A 84 -22.66 -9.75 7.82
N ASN A 85 -22.00 -9.26 6.76
CA ASN A 85 -22.55 -9.20 5.40
C ASN A 85 -22.49 -10.54 4.64
N GLY A 86 -22.20 -11.66 5.33
CA GLY A 86 -22.25 -13.01 4.78
C GLY A 86 -20.99 -13.45 4.03
N PHE A 87 -19.91 -12.66 4.09
CA PHE A 87 -18.61 -13.08 3.56
C PHE A 87 -17.84 -13.96 4.55
N ARG A 88 -16.80 -14.63 4.05
CA ARG A 88 -15.80 -15.39 4.82
C ARG A 88 -14.46 -14.67 4.74
N PRO A 89 -14.27 -13.56 5.48
CA PRO A 89 -13.07 -12.74 5.37
C PRO A 89 -11.84 -13.42 5.97
N LEU A 90 -10.70 -13.19 5.34
CA LEU A 90 -9.36 -13.43 5.87
C LEU A 90 -8.67 -12.10 6.18
N VAL A 91 -8.01 -11.97 7.32
CA VAL A 91 -7.27 -10.75 7.67
C VAL A 91 -5.76 -10.95 7.47
N LEU A 92 -5.11 -10.04 6.76
CA LEU A 92 -3.66 -10.01 6.66
C LEU A 92 -3.02 -9.59 7.99
N ASN A 93 -2.23 -10.47 8.60
CA ASN A 93 -1.24 -10.10 9.61
C ASN A 93 0.07 -9.70 8.90
N MET A 94 0.44 -8.41 9.00
CA MET A 94 1.69 -7.87 8.45
C MET A 94 2.88 -8.27 9.33
N ALA A 95 3.22 -9.56 9.27
CA ALA A 95 4.00 -10.24 10.27
C ALA A 95 5.49 -9.86 10.25
N CYS A 96 6.11 -9.92 11.43
CA CYS A 96 7.54 -9.95 11.56
C CYS A 96 8.08 -11.33 11.14
N ALA A 97 9.02 -11.35 10.19
CA ALA A 97 9.55 -12.59 9.66
C ALA A 97 10.21 -13.48 10.73
N THR A 98 10.83 -12.90 11.76
CA THR A 98 11.66 -13.64 12.73
C THR A 98 11.07 -13.73 14.13
N ASN A 99 10.23 -12.77 14.51
CA ASN A 99 9.75 -12.65 15.89
C ASN A 99 8.23 -12.80 15.90
N VAL A 100 7.74 -13.85 16.56
CA VAL A 100 6.30 -14.09 16.77
C VAL A 100 5.63 -12.85 17.34
N GLY A 101 4.64 -12.32 16.62
CA GLY A 101 3.86 -11.16 17.05
C GLY A 101 4.68 -9.88 17.18
N GLY A 102 5.85 -9.79 16.53
CA GLY A 102 6.71 -8.62 16.60
C GLY A 102 7.11 -8.25 18.04
N GLY A 103 6.76 -7.05 18.46
CA GLY A 103 7.02 -6.52 19.81
C GLY A 103 5.84 -6.61 20.77
N TYR A 104 4.87 -7.51 20.56
CA TYR A 104 3.58 -7.48 21.27
C TYR A 104 3.69 -7.53 22.80
N LYS A 105 4.60 -8.36 23.34
CA LYS A 105 4.89 -8.44 24.79
C LYS A 105 5.53 -7.16 25.37
N SER A 106 6.17 -6.37 24.51
CA SER A 106 6.87 -5.13 24.90
C SER A 106 6.02 -3.87 24.72
N GLY A 107 4.77 -4.00 24.25
CA GLY A 107 3.87 -2.87 24.03
C GLY A 107 4.17 -2.06 22.75
N ALA A 108 4.85 -2.66 21.76
CA ALA A 108 4.95 -2.06 20.43
C ALA A 108 3.56 -1.92 19.79
N GLY A 109 3.39 -0.93 18.92
CA GLY A 109 2.08 -0.45 18.46
C GLY A 109 1.87 -0.52 16.95
N ALA A 110 2.42 -1.51 16.25
CA ALA A 110 2.07 -1.74 14.85
C ALA A 110 0.86 -2.70 14.74
N GLN A 111 0.45 -2.98 13.50
CA GLN A 111 -0.73 -3.79 13.20
C GLN A 111 -0.61 -5.21 13.77
N GLU A 112 0.51 -5.91 13.56
CA GLU A 112 0.74 -7.25 14.10
C GLU A 112 0.56 -7.29 15.62
N GLU A 113 1.16 -6.36 16.36
CA GLU A 113 1.00 -6.35 17.81
C GLU A 113 -0.43 -6.02 18.26
N ASN A 114 -1.17 -5.23 17.47
CA ASN A 114 -2.59 -4.95 17.74
C ASN A 114 -3.42 -6.23 17.60
N LEU A 115 -3.19 -7.02 16.54
CA LEU A 115 -3.84 -8.31 16.35
C LEU A 115 -3.56 -9.26 17.53
N PHE A 116 -2.31 -9.36 17.97
CA PHE A 116 -1.90 -10.21 19.09
C PHE A 116 -2.46 -9.76 20.45
N ARG A 117 -2.71 -8.45 20.63
CA ARG A 117 -3.38 -7.92 21.84
C ARG A 117 -4.85 -8.28 21.90
N ARG A 118 -5.50 -8.48 20.75
CA ARG A 118 -6.96 -8.66 20.67
C ARG A 118 -7.39 -10.11 20.49
N THR A 119 -6.45 -10.99 20.17
CA THR A 119 -6.74 -12.37 19.77
C THR A 119 -5.84 -13.38 20.45
N ASN A 120 -6.12 -14.67 20.24
CA ASN A 120 -5.23 -15.76 20.64
C ASN A 120 -4.17 -16.14 19.61
N LEU A 121 -3.81 -15.28 18.64
CA LEU A 121 -2.77 -15.60 17.65
C LEU A 121 -1.45 -16.09 18.27
N PHE A 122 -1.09 -15.64 19.48
CA PHE A 122 0.08 -16.16 20.17
C PHE A 122 0.02 -17.68 20.46
N GLN A 123 -1.17 -18.26 20.68
CA GLN A 123 -1.34 -19.71 20.86
C GLN A 123 -1.12 -20.49 19.55
N TYR A 124 -1.35 -19.85 18.39
CA TYR A 124 -1.02 -20.42 17.08
C TYR A 124 0.50 -20.38 16.84
N HIS A 125 1.13 -19.23 17.11
CA HIS A 125 2.49 -18.97 16.65
C HIS A 125 3.61 -19.35 17.64
N GLU A 126 3.43 -19.16 18.94
CA GLU A 126 4.51 -19.37 19.92
C GLU A 126 4.93 -20.85 20.03
N PRO A 127 4.01 -21.84 20.11
CA PRO A 127 4.41 -23.25 20.19
C PRO A 127 5.16 -23.73 18.94
N ASN A 128 4.80 -23.19 17.78
CA ASN A 128 5.36 -23.57 16.48
C ASN A 128 6.53 -22.69 16.03
N LYS A 129 7.04 -21.82 16.92
CA LYS A 129 8.07 -20.84 16.57
C LYS A 129 9.31 -21.47 15.94
N LYS A 130 9.75 -22.62 16.46
CA LYS A 130 10.95 -23.31 15.99
C LYS A 130 10.83 -23.78 14.54
N ASP A 131 9.62 -24.17 14.14
CA ASP A 131 9.39 -24.83 12.85
C ASP A 131 8.86 -23.85 11.78
N TRP A 132 8.19 -22.77 12.20
CA TRP A 132 7.58 -21.80 11.27
C TRP A 132 8.38 -20.50 11.09
N TYR A 133 9.38 -20.24 11.94
CA TYR A 133 10.17 -19.00 11.88
C TYR A 133 11.64 -19.28 11.56
N PRO A 134 12.27 -18.48 10.67
CA PRO A 134 11.70 -17.32 10.00
C PRO A 134 10.61 -17.66 8.96
N ILE A 135 9.58 -16.83 8.87
CA ILE A 135 8.52 -16.98 7.85
C ILE A 135 9.18 -16.91 6.47
N PRO A 136 8.96 -17.89 5.58
CA PRO A 136 9.59 -17.91 4.25
C PRO A 136 9.24 -16.69 3.39
N GLU A 137 10.17 -16.30 2.52
CA GLU A 137 10.05 -15.06 1.73
C GLU A 137 8.79 -14.99 0.86
N ILE A 138 8.27 -16.12 0.40
CA ILE A 138 7.06 -16.21 -0.42
C ILE A 138 6.02 -17.16 0.22
N GLY A 139 6.20 -17.46 1.50
CA GLY A 139 5.34 -18.33 2.27
C GLY A 139 4.37 -17.56 3.17
N GLY A 140 3.76 -18.27 4.10
CA GLY A 140 2.89 -17.67 5.11
C GLY A 140 2.35 -18.68 6.11
N ILE A 141 1.79 -18.18 7.20
CA ILE A 141 1.14 -19.01 8.23
C ILE A 141 -0.34 -18.67 8.21
N TYR A 142 -1.18 -19.68 7.98
CA TYR A 142 -2.64 -19.56 8.02
C TYR A 142 -3.16 -19.97 9.39
N CYS A 143 -3.93 -19.08 10.01
CA CYS A 143 -4.52 -19.25 11.34
C CYS A 143 -6.05 -19.16 11.21
N PRO A 144 -6.77 -20.28 11.03
CA PRO A 144 -8.23 -20.26 10.89
C PRO A 144 -8.89 -19.88 12.22
N ASN A 145 -9.96 -19.08 12.18
CA ASN A 145 -10.87 -18.87 13.30
C ASN A 145 -10.18 -18.56 14.65
N ALA A 146 -9.17 -17.70 14.66
CA ALA A 146 -8.62 -17.20 15.92
C ALA A 146 -9.70 -16.39 16.67
N THR A 147 -9.75 -16.56 17.98
CA THR A 147 -10.75 -15.92 18.85
C THR A 147 -10.33 -14.48 19.12
N VAL A 148 -11.22 -13.54 18.79
CA VAL A 148 -11.12 -12.11 19.08
C VAL A 148 -11.90 -11.82 20.35
N ILE A 149 -11.22 -11.27 21.37
CA ILE A 149 -11.84 -10.96 22.67
C ILE A 149 -11.74 -9.50 23.06
N ARG A 150 -11.11 -8.63 22.25
CA ARG A 150 -11.01 -7.19 22.56
C ARG A 150 -11.39 -6.28 21.39
N SER A 151 -11.95 -5.13 21.74
CA SER A 151 -12.23 -4.00 20.87
C SER A 151 -10.94 -3.34 20.34
N SER A 152 -11.08 -2.27 19.56
CA SER A 152 -9.96 -1.57 18.93
C SER A 152 -9.08 -0.82 19.95
N GLU A 153 -7.90 -0.33 19.52
CA GLU A 153 -7.09 0.56 20.38
C GLU A 153 -7.78 1.90 20.65
N GLN A 154 -8.64 2.38 19.75
CA GLN A 154 -9.42 3.60 19.94
C GLN A 154 -10.41 3.42 21.10
N ASP A 155 -11.02 2.23 21.16
CA ASP A 155 -11.94 1.78 22.22
C ASP A 155 -11.19 1.15 23.41
N GLN A 156 -9.94 1.57 23.62
CA GLN A 156 -9.09 1.20 24.74
C GLN A 156 -8.88 -0.31 24.95
N TYR A 157 -9.06 -1.13 23.90
CA TYR A 157 -8.98 -2.58 23.99
C TYR A 157 -9.92 -3.19 25.04
N GLU A 158 -11.09 -2.61 25.27
CA GLU A 158 -12.12 -3.20 26.13
C GLU A 158 -12.41 -4.65 25.71
N PHE A 159 -12.66 -5.55 26.66
CA PHE A 159 -13.10 -6.90 26.32
C PHE A 159 -14.41 -6.83 25.52
N LEU A 160 -14.64 -7.76 24.61
CA LEU A 160 -15.92 -7.85 23.90
C LEU A 160 -16.95 -8.55 24.78
N GLU A 161 -18.22 -8.15 24.72
CA GLU A 161 -19.26 -8.88 25.46
C GLU A 161 -19.46 -10.31 24.94
N VAL A 162 -19.25 -10.50 23.63
CA VAL A 162 -19.33 -11.77 22.93
C VAL A 162 -18.03 -11.96 22.15
N PRO A 163 -17.26 -13.03 22.40
CA PRO A 163 -16.08 -13.35 21.59
C PRO A 163 -16.48 -13.55 20.13
N GLU A 164 -15.62 -13.08 19.22
CA GLU A 164 -15.78 -13.28 17.79
C GLU A 164 -14.70 -14.21 17.25
N MET A 165 -14.93 -14.79 16.08
CA MET A 165 -13.94 -15.64 15.39
C MET A 165 -13.56 -15.01 14.06
N MET A 166 -12.26 -14.99 13.76
CA MET A 166 -11.71 -14.43 12.53
C MET A 166 -10.48 -15.22 12.07
N SER A 167 -10.35 -15.46 10.77
CA SER A 167 -9.16 -16.09 10.20
C SER A 167 -8.09 -15.06 9.85
N PHE A 168 -6.82 -15.46 9.97
CA PHE A 168 -5.66 -14.62 9.68
C PHE A 168 -4.65 -15.33 8.78
N VAL A 169 -3.92 -14.54 8.00
CA VAL A 169 -2.72 -15.00 7.28
C VAL A 169 -1.53 -14.11 7.62
N ALA A 170 -0.47 -14.71 8.16
CA ALA A 170 0.77 -14.02 8.49
C ALA A 170 1.76 -14.13 7.33
N VAL A 171 2.07 -12.98 6.71
CA VAL A 171 3.09 -12.86 5.65
C VAL A 171 3.98 -11.67 5.98
N ALA A 172 5.29 -11.84 5.80
CA ALA A 172 6.25 -10.77 6.10
C ALA A 172 6.58 -9.93 4.86
N ALA A 173 6.43 -8.60 4.98
CA ALA A 173 6.89 -7.65 3.98
C ALA A 173 8.43 -7.56 3.96
N MET A 174 9.00 -7.07 2.87
CA MET A 174 10.43 -6.74 2.84
C MET A 174 10.72 -5.62 3.85
N ARG A 175 11.72 -5.82 4.71
CA ARG A 175 12.12 -4.83 5.72
C ARG A 175 13.15 -3.88 5.13
N ARG A 176 12.78 -2.60 5.00
CA ARG A 176 13.61 -1.50 4.50
C ARG A 176 14.30 -1.86 3.17
N PRO A 177 13.53 -2.19 2.12
CA PRO A 177 14.11 -2.55 0.83
C PRO A 177 14.94 -1.39 0.27
N LYS A 178 15.95 -1.73 -0.56
CA LYS A 178 16.70 -0.72 -1.30
C LYS A 178 15.75 0.03 -2.24
N LEU A 179 15.70 1.35 -2.08
CA LEU A 179 14.96 2.24 -2.95
C LEU A 179 15.89 2.81 -4.03
N ILE A 180 15.35 3.00 -5.22
CA ILE A 180 15.98 3.70 -6.34
C ILE A 180 15.05 4.83 -6.78
N LYS A 181 15.58 5.83 -7.48
CA LYS A 181 14.72 6.85 -8.11
C LYS A 181 14.21 6.34 -9.45
N ASN A 182 12.93 6.52 -9.73
CA ASN A 182 12.38 6.30 -11.07
C ASN A 182 12.77 7.48 -11.99
N TYR A 183 12.28 7.45 -13.23
CA TYR A 183 12.55 8.51 -14.21
C TYR A 183 11.97 9.88 -13.83
N THR A 184 10.97 9.95 -12.94
CA THR A 184 10.40 11.20 -12.40
C THR A 184 11.15 11.69 -11.15
N GLY A 185 12.18 10.98 -10.70
CA GLY A 185 12.96 11.31 -9.50
C GLY A 185 12.34 10.83 -8.18
N GLU A 186 11.19 10.15 -8.23
CA GLU A 186 10.49 9.61 -7.06
C GLU A 186 11.07 8.25 -6.63
N PHE A 187 11.00 7.94 -5.34
CA PHE A 187 11.49 6.66 -4.83
C PHE A 187 10.59 5.50 -5.23
N THR A 188 11.21 4.46 -5.79
CA THR A 188 10.59 3.17 -6.13
C THR A 188 11.42 2.01 -5.58
N LEU A 189 10.80 0.83 -5.50
CA LEU A 189 11.51 -0.42 -5.27
C LEU A 189 12.39 -0.78 -6.47
N ALA A 190 13.57 -1.36 -6.18
CA ALA A 190 14.42 -1.98 -7.21
C ALA A 190 13.68 -3.14 -7.94
N PRO A 191 14.04 -3.48 -9.19
CA PRO A 191 13.32 -4.49 -9.98
C PRO A 191 13.13 -5.84 -9.27
N GLN A 192 14.18 -6.39 -8.67
CA GLN A 192 14.10 -7.65 -7.93
C GLN A 192 13.18 -7.58 -6.71
N ALA A 193 13.17 -6.43 -6.03
CA ALA A 193 12.30 -6.17 -4.89
C ALA A 193 10.82 -6.09 -5.34
N LYS A 194 10.53 -5.51 -6.51
CA LYS A 194 9.18 -5.55 -7.11
C LYS A 194 8.75 -6.99 -7.42
N ILE A 195 9.60 -7.80 -8.06
CA ILE A 195 9.30 -9.21 -8.37
C ILE A 195 8.98 -9.99 -7.10
N LEU A 196 9.83 -9.88 -6.08
CA LEU A 196 9.61 -10.58 -4.80
C LEU A 196 8.33 -10.09 -4.11
N THR A 197 8.03 -8.80 -4.17
CA THR A 197 6.80 -8.23 -3.58
C THR A 197 5.55 -8.76 -4.27
N ARG A 198 5.55 -8.86 -5.61
CA ARG A 198 4.43 -9.48 -6.34
C ARG A 198 4.20 -10.92 -5.88
N ARG A 199 5.29 -11.69 -5.71
CA ARG A 199 5.20 -13.07 -5.19
C ARG A 199 4.68 -13.16 -3.76
N LYS A 200 5.02 -12.20 -2.90
CA LYS A 200 4.44 -12.09 -1.55
C LYS A 200 2.95 -11.75 -1.60
N ILE A 201 2.53 -10.86 -2.50
CA ILE A 201 1.11 -10.51 -2.70
C ILE A 201 0.34 -11.73 -3.20
N GLN A 202 0.86 -12.46 -4.19
CA GLN A 202 0.31 -13.73 -4.66
C GLN A 202 0.19 -14.72 -3.51
N ALA A 203 1.20 -14.83 -2.63
CA ALA A 203 1.15 -15.71 -1.47
C ALA A 203 0.00 -15.37 -0.51
N ILE A 204 -0.18 -14.09 -0.19
CA ILE A 204 -1.30 -13.61 0.64
C ILE A 204 -2.64 -14.03 0.03
N LEU A 205 -2.83 -13.74 -1.26
CA LEU A 205 -4.10 -13.96 -1.97
C LEU A 205 -4.40 -15.46 -2.14
N ASN A 206 -3.41 -16.24 -2.57
CA ASN A 206 -3.56 -17.67 -2.80
C ASN A 206 -3.83 -18.44 -1.51
N ILE A 207 -3.10 -18.16 -0.42
CA ILE A 207 -3.31 -18.84 0.86
C ILE A 207 -4.76 -18.66 1.34
N GLY A 208 -5.36 -17.48 1.16
CA GLY A 208 -6.76 -17.30 1.52
C GLY A 208 -7.73 -18.06 0.62
N LEU A 209 -7.55 -18.00 -0.69
CA LEU A 209 -8.43 -18.66 -1.66
C LEU A 209 -8.42 -20.19 -1.48
N VAL A 210 -7.25 -20.81 -1.31
CA VAL A 210 -7.17 -22.26 -1.11
C VAL A 210 -7.71 -22.74 0.23
N ASN A 211 -7.88 -21.84 1.20
CA ASN A 211 -8.55 -22.12 2.47
C ASN A 211 -10.04 -21.72 2.45
N GLY A 212 -10.59 -21.40 1.27
CA GLY A 212 -12.02 -21.20 1.05
C GLY A 212 -12.54 -19.83 1.50
N HIS A 213 -11.66 -18.83 1.60
CA HIS A 213 -12.06 -17.45 1.83
C HIS A 213 -12.53 -16.79 0.54
N ASP A 214 -13.67 -16.11 0.61
CA ASP A 214 -14.24 -15.35 -0.51
C ASP A 214 -14.12 -13.83 -0.32
N ALA A 215 -13.64 -13.39 0.84
CA ALA A 215 -13.25 -12.01 1.10
C ALA A 215 -11.87 -11.93 1.79
N ILE A 216 -11.18 -10.82 1.59
CA ILE A 216 -9.91 -10.55 2.27
C ILE A 216 -9.79 -9.09 2.70
N VAL A 217 -9.29 -8.89 3.92
CA VAL A 217 -8.94 -7.58 4.48
C VAL A 217 -7.42 -7.45 4.48
N LEU A 218 -6.95 -6.60 3.57
CA LEU A 218 -5.57 -6.20 3.38
C LEU A 218 -5.29 -4.89 4.14
N SER A 219 -4.01 -4.47 4.13
CA SER A 219 -3.52 -3.24 4.74
C SER A 219 -2.35 -2.69 3.90
N ALA A 220 -1.79 -1.55 4.31
CA ALA A 220 -0.61 -0.95 3.67
C ALA A 220 0.67 -1.76 3.94
N PHE A 221 0.80 -2.90 3.26
CA PHE A 221 1.77 -3.94 3.53
C PHE A 221 3.22 -3.41 3.57
N GLY A 222 3.84 -3.47 4.75
CA GLY A 222 5.22 -3.01 4.96
C GLY A 222 5.44 -1.49 4.91
N CYS A 223 4.40 -0.67 4.81
CA CYS A 223 4.52 0.78 4.59
C CYS A 223 4.82 1.60 5.85
N GLY A 224 4.67 1.00 7.03
CA GLY A 224 5.02 1.61 8.32
C GLY A 224 6.49 1.42 8.69
N ALA A 225 6.76 0.69 9.77
CA ALA A 225 8.11 0.47 10.31
C ALA A 225 9.10 -0.16 9.30
N TYR A 226 8.60 -0.83 8.26
CA TYR A 226 9.40 -1.51 7.24
C TYR A 226 9.72 -0.62 6.03
N ARG A 227 9.21 0.62 5.97
CA ARG A 227 9.60 1.65 4.99
C ARG A 227 9.43 1.24 3.52
N ASN A 228 8.40 0.48 3.19
CA ASN A 228 8.01 0.30 1.78
C ASN A 228 7.23 1.54 1.32
N PRO A 229 7.47 2.09 0.12
CA PRO A 229 6.70 3.22 -0.39
C PRO A 229 5.24 2.84 -0.66
N PRO A 230 4.24 3.52 -0.07
CA PRO A 230 2.83 3.12 -0.20
C PRO A 230 2.27 3.20 -1.62
N SER A 231 2.67 4.20 -2.41
CA SER A 231 2.26 4.34 -3.81
C SER A 231 2.68 3.13 -4.64
N ILE A 232 3.92 2.67 -4.45
CA ILE A 232 4.46 1.50 -5.13
C ILE A 232 3.82 0.21 -4.61
N MET A 233 3.54 0.11 -3.31
CA MET A 233 2.81 -1.04 -2.77
C MET A 233 1.40 -1.13 -3.33
N ALA A 234 0.67 -0.02 -3.39
CA ALA A 234 -0.66 0.04 -4.01
C ALA A 234 -0.62 -0.32 -5.50
N GLU A 235 0.39 0.16 -6.23
CA GLU A 235 0.63 -0.21 -7.62
C GLU A 235 0.81 -1.72 -7.79
N LEU A 236 1.68 -2.34 -6.99
CA LEU A 236 1.95 -3.78 -7.09
C LEU A 236 0.75 -4.64 -6.69
N PHE A 237 -0.03 -4.22 -5.69
CA PHE A 237 -1.31 -4.88 -5.37
C PHE A 237 -2.28 -4.78 -6.54
N TYR A 238 -2.43 -3.59 -7.13
CA TYR A 238 -3.33 -3.37 -8.27
C TYR A 238 -2.93 -4.27 -9.43
N GLU A 239 -1.64 -4.27 -9.82
CA GLU A 239 -1.13 -5.10 -10.90
C GLU A 239 -1.50 -6.57 -10.69
N VAL A 240 -1.07 -7.16 -9.56
CA VAL A 240 -1.32 -8.58 -9.26
C VAL A 240 -2.82 -8.90 -9.25
N ILE A 241 -3.63 -8.08 -8.60
CA ILE A 241 -5.08 -8.31 -8.52
C ILE A 241 -5.71 -8.23 -9.92
N SER A 242 -5.36 -7.21 -10.70
CA SER A 242 -5.94 -6.97 -12.02
C SER A 242 -5.59 -8.04 -13.05
N THR A 243 -4.42 -8.67 -12.94
CA THR A 243 -3.95 -9.67 -13.90
C THR A 243 -4.37 -11.10 -13.55
N GLU A 244 -4.39 -11.45 -12.26
CA GLU A 244 -4.54 -12.85 -11.82
C GLU A 244 -5.79 -13.12 -10.99
N TYR A 245 -6.42 -12.08 -10.42
CA TYR A 245 -7.50 -12.20 -9.43
C TYR A 245 -8.71 -11.31 -9.74
N ALA A 246 -8.82 -10.77 -10.96
CA ALA A 246 -9.87 -9.83 -11.35
C ALA A 246 -11.24 -10.48 -11.60
N GLY A 247 -11.32 -11.81 -11.71
CA GLY A 247 -12.56 -12.51 -12.07
C GLY A 247 -13.09 -12.04 -13.42
N GLY A 248 -14.40 -11.86 -13.54
CA GLY A 248 -15.04 -11.27 -14.72
C GLY A 248 -15.27 -12.24 -15.89
N GLY A 249 -15.16 -13.55 -15.67
CA GLY A 249 -15.30 -14.57 -16.71
C GLY A 249 -15.67 -15.95 -16.17
N GLU A 250 -15.81 -16.91 -17.07
CA GLU A 250 -16.16 -18.31 -16.81
C GLU A 250 -14.93 -19.22 -16.92
N ASN A 251 -14.97 -20.39 -16.29
CA ASN A 251 -13.87 -21.36 -16.29
C ASN A 251 -12.53 -20.80 -15.81
N LEU A 252 -12.59 -19.85 -14.86
CA LEU A 252 -11.43 -19.20 -14.28
C LEU A 252 -11.06 -19.83 -12.94
N PRO A 253 -9.78 -19.76 -12.53
CA PRO A 253 -9.42 -20.06 -11.15
C PRO A 253 -10.21 -19.19 -10.16
N ARG A 254 -10.61 -19.76 -9.02
CA ARG A 254 -11.40 -19.07 -7.99
C ARG A 254 -10.76 -17.76 -7.56
N THR A 255 -11.55 -16.70 -7.50
CA THR A 255 -11.15 -15.35 -7.08
C THR A 255 -11.93 -14.88 -5.86
N TYR A 256 -11.56 -13.71 -5.32
CA TYR A 256 -12.29 -13.09 -4.22
C TYR A 256 -13.56 -12.41 -4.75
N ARG A 257 -14.61 -12.40 -3.93
CA ARG A 257 -15.81 -11.58 -4.13
C ARG A 257 -15.63 -10.18 -3.56
N HIS A 258 -14.82 -10.04 -2.51
CA HIS A 258 -14.56 -8.76 -1.85
C HIS A 258 -13.10 -8.63 -1.42
N ILE A 259 -12.47 -7.49 -1.74
CA ILE A 259 -11.13 -7.14 -1.30
C ILE A 259 -11.22 -5.76 -0.63
N SER A 260 -10.92 -5.68 0.66
CA SER A 260 -10.90 -4.41 1.39
C SER A 260 -9.49 -4.09 1.85
N PHE A 261 -9.01 -2.88 1.58
CA PHE A 261 -7.79 -2.33 2.15
C PHE A 261 -8.16 -1.47 3.36
N ALA A 262 -8.06 -2.04 4.56
CA ALA A 262 -8.26 -1.35 5.82
C ALA A 262 -6.93 -0.71 6.27
N ILE A 263 -6.84 0.62 6.16
CA ILE A 263 -5.60 1.37 6.38
C ILE A 263 -5.87 2.56 7.30
N ILE A 264 -5.20 2.57 8.45
CA ILE A 264 -5.15 3.70 9.38
C ILE A 264 -3.77 4.36 9.27
N ASP A 265 -3.77 5.68 9.10
CA ASP A 265 -2.54 6.46 9.24
C ASP A 265 -2.21 6.66 10.72
N ASP A 266 -0.99 6.27 11.09
CA ASP A 266 -0.47 6.29 12.46
C ASP A 266 0.82 7.13 12.58
N HIS A 267 1.52 6.99 13.70
CA HIS A 267 2.81 7.64 13.95
C HIS A 267 3.93 7.27 12.94
N ASN A 268 3.76 6.19 12.15
CA ASN A 268 4.67 5.80 11.08
C ASN A 268 4.27 6.38 9.71
N SER A 269 3.22 7.20 9.67
CA SER A 269 2.74 7.91 8.49
C SER A 269 3.35 9.31 8.39
N ASN A 270 3.30 9.93 7.21
CA ASN A 270 3.86 11.26 6.94
C ASN A 270 5.38 11.32 7.21
N LYS A 271 6.11 10.26 6.83
CA LYS A 271 7.58 10.22 6.86
C LYS A 271 8.12 10.37 5.43
N GLU A 272 9.43 10.48 5.31
CA GLU A 272 10.13 10.59 4.02
C GLU A 272 9.71 9.49 3.02
N HIS A 273 9.48 8.26 3.49
CA HIS A 273 9.07 7.14 2.64
C HIS A 273 7.55 7.08 2.37
N ASN A 274 6.74 7.89 3.04
CA ASN A 274 5.27 7.94 2.90
C ASN A 274 4.71 9.35 3.24
N PRO A 275 5.08 10.39 2.47
CA PRO A 275 4.79 11.77 2.81
C PRO A 275 3.29 12.11 2.81
N GLU A 276 2.48 11.37 2.05
CA GLU A 276 1.03 11.52 1.97
C GLU A 276 0.25 10.56 2.91
N GLY A 277 0.97 9.92 3.84
CA GLY A 277 0.45 8.81 4.62
C GLY A 277 0.36 7.51 3.81
N ASN A 278 -0.28 6.50 4.38
CA ASN A 278 -0.47 5.20 3.78
C ASN A 278 -1.86 5.06 3.12
N PHE A 279 -2.88 5.74 3.65
CA PHE A 279 -4.25 5.62 3.16
C PHE A 279 -4.45 6.22 1.76
N LEU A 280 -3.99 7.46 1.54
CA LEU A 280 -4.26 8.20 0.31
C LEU A 280 -3.69 7.52 -0.96
N PRO A 281 -2.46 6.99 -0.97
CA PRO A 281 -1.93 6.32 -2.17
C PRO A 281 -2.74 5.09 -2.60
N PHE A 282 -3.22 4.29 -1.64
CA PHE A 282 -4.13 3.18 -1.93
C PHE A 282 -5.48 3.67 -2.42
N LYS A 283 -6.06 4.68 -1.76
CA LYS A 283 -7.35 5.26 -2.18
C LYS A 283 -7.30 5.78 -3.61
N ASN A 284 -6.24 6.48 -3.98
CA ASN A 284 -6.06 7.02 -5.33
C ASN A 284 -5.92 5.89 -6.37
N LYS A 285 -5.11 4.86 -6.07
CA LYS A 285 -4.87 3.76 -7.01
C LYS A 285 -6.12 2.93 -7.30
N PHE A 286 -6.98 2.72 -6.30
CA PHE A 286 -8.19 1.90 -6.43
C PHE A 286 -9.48 2.72 -6.57
N ALA A 287 -9.40 4.04 -6.79
CA ALA A 287 -10.56 4.94 -6.85
C ALA A 287 -11.60 4.56 -7.90
N ILE A 288 -11.15 3.93 -8.99
CA ILE A 288 -11.95 3.53 -10.15
C ILE A 288 -12.13 2.01 -10.26
N GLY A 289 -11.84 1.26 -9.19
CA GLY A 289 -11.88 -0.20 -9.22
C GLY A 289 -10.81 -0.80 -10.14
N LEU A 290 -11.13 -1.90 -10.82
CA LEU A 290 -10.24 -2.62 -11.75
C LEU A 290 -10.50 -2.28 -13.23
N ASP A 291 -11.29 -1.25 -13.52
CA ASP A 291 -11.86 -1.04 -14.86
C ASP A 291 -10.92 -0.39 -15.89
N ASN A 292 -9.69 -0.07 -15.52
CA ASN A 292 -8.72 0.62 -16.39
C ASN A 292 -7.75 -0.29 -17.18
N LEU A 293 -8.04 -1.58 -17.33
CA LEU A 293 -7.27 -2.45 -18.22
C LEU A 293 -8.21 -3.21 -19.17
N PRO A 294 -8.11 -3.01 -20.51
CA PRO A 294 -8.64 -4.01 -21.43
C PRO A 294 -7.91 -5.32 -21.18
N ILE A 295 -8.66 -6.41 -21.00
CA ILE A 295 -8.10 -7.77 -20.90
C ILE A 295 -7.54 -8.12 -22.28
N ASN A 296 -6.30 -7.72 -22.54
CA ASN A 296 -5.57 -8.13 -23.73
C ASN A 296 -4.66 -9.28 -23.31
N ASN A 297 -5.18 -10.50 -23.48
CA ASN A 297 -4.49 -11.80 -23.51
C ASN A 297 -4.77 -12.74 -22.33
N ILE A 298 -5.67 -13.68 -22.60
CA ILE A 298 -5.89 -14.93 -21.87
C ILE A 298 -4.61 -15.82 -21.87
N SER A 299 -3.62 -15.54 -22.73
CA SER A 299 -2.37 -16.32 -22.82
C SER A 299 -1.53 -16.28 -21.54
N ASP A 300 -1.44 -15.15 -20.85
CA ASP A 300 -0.60 -15.03 -19.65
C ASP A 300 -1.17 -15.83 -18.46
N ALA A 301 -2.49 -16.02 -18.43
CA ALA A 301 -3.15 -16.92 -17.48
C ALA A 301 -2.91 -18.39 -17.84
N MET A 302 -2.86 -18.73 -19.14
CA MET A 302 -2.66 -20.09 -19.63
C MET A 302 -1.19 -20.55 -19.61
N ASP A 303 -0.22 -19.64 -19.70
CA ASP A 303 1.21 -19.97 -19.58
C ASP A 303 1.62 -20.37 -18.15
N SER A 304 0.78 -20.06 -17.16
CA SER A 304 0.92 -20.63 -15.81
C SER A 304 0.52 -22.11 -15.72
N ILE A 305 -0.09 -22.66 -16.78
CA ILE A 305 -0.68 -24.02 -16.84
C ILE A 305 0.18 -25.00 -17.67
N SER A 306 1.08 -24.52 -18.55
CA SER A 306 1.77 -25.38 -19.55
C SER A 306 3.07 -26.07 -19.08
N HIS A 307 3.48 -25.92 -17.82
CA HIS A 307 4.57 -26.71 -17.22
C HIS A 307 4.04 -27.69 -16.16
N THR A 308 3.18 -28.61 -16.57
CA THR A 308 2.61 -29.65 -15.67
C THR A 308 2.56 -31.03 -16.31
N SER A 309 3.40 -31.31 -17.31
CA SER A 309 3.33 -32.59 -18.01
C SER A 309 4.71 -33.10 -18.42
N GLN A 310 5.60 -33.36 -17.45
CA GLN A 310 6.70 -34.31 -17.70
C GLN A 310 7.42 -34.93 -16.48
N GLU A 311 6.99 -34.71 -15.24
CA GLU A 311 7.57 -35.44 -14.08
C GLU A 311 6.48 -36.05 -13.21
N SER A 312 5.79 -37.06 -13.75
CA SER A 312 4.96 -37.95 -12.93
C SER A 312 4.91 -39.37 -13.50
N LEU A 313 6.07 -39.95 -13.80
CA LEU A 313 6.22 -41.40 -14.02
C LEU A 313 7.58 -41.84 -13.46
N GLY A 314 7.64 -42.21 -12.17
CA GLY A 314 8.90 -42.61 -11.56
C GLY A 314 8.89 -42.97 -10.06
N LYS A 315 8.07 -43.94 -9.67
CA LYS A 315 8.25 -44.88 -8.53
C LYS A 315 8.32 -44.33 -7.08
N ASN A 316 7.26 -44.63 -6.33
CA ASN A 316 7.34 -45.08 -4.94
C ASN A 316 8.08 -46.43 -4.87
N SER A 317 9.14 -46.55 -4.06
CA SER A 317 9.29 -47.61 -3.03
C SER A 317 10.67 -47.59 -2.33
N HIS A 318 10.63 -47.87 -1.04
CA HIS A 318 11.64 -48.53 -0.19
C HIS A 318 12.61 -47.72 0.70
N ASN A 319 12.70 -48.29 1.91
CA ASN A 319 13.32 -47.88 3.16
C ASN A 319 14.85 -48.11 3.21
N ASN A 320 15.44 -47.44 4.21
CA ASN A 320 16.60 -47.79 5.04
C ASN A 320 18.05 -47.45 4.61
N ASN A 321 18.65 -46.67 5.53
CA ASN A 321 19.98 -46.75 6.15
C ASN A 321 21.28 -46.37 5.41
N ASN A 322 22.05 -45.58 6.18
CA ASN A 322 23.50 -45.45 6.31
C ASN A 322 24.31 -44.53 5.39
N ASP A 323 24.91 -43.56 6.10
CA ASP A 323 26.31 -43.16 6.10
C ASP A 323 26.94 -42.33 4.97
N ASN A 324 27.56 -41.25 5.48
CA ASN A 324 28.81 -40.63 5.07
C ASN A 324 28.85 -39.69 3.84
N ASN A 325 28.90 -38.39 4.20
CA ASN A 325 30.06 -37.52 4.00
C ASN A 325 30.49 -37.22 2.54
N SER A 326 30.10 -36.05 2.02
CA SER A 326 31.08 -35.12 1.44
C SER A 326 30.52 -33.70 1.28
N LYS A 327 31.44 -32.75 1.42
CA LYS A 327 31.28 -31.31 1.63
C LYS A 327 31.02 -30.55 0.32
N GLY A 328 30.31 -29.42 0.43
CA GLY A 328 30.24 -28.37 -0.58
C GLY A 328 29.74 -27.07 0.06
N ASN A 329 30.67 -26.24 0.52
CA ASN A 329 30.47 -25.00 1.28
C ASN A 329 29.85 -23.86 0.47
N TYR A 330 28.95 -23.09 1.10
CA TYR A 330 28.94 -21.63 1.02
C TYR A 330 28.60 -21.05 2.42
N GLU A 331 29.63 -20.68 3.17
CA GLU A 331 29.55 -20.04 4.49
C GLU A 331 29.21 -18.54 4.38
N TYR A 332 28.21 -18.09 5.14
CA TYR A 332 28.08 -16.69 5.55
C TYR A 332 28.86 -16.47 6.85
N ARG A 333 29.83 -15.54 6.80
CA ARG A 333 30.66 -15.12 7.93
C ARG A 333 29.84 -14.55 9.10
N ARG A 334 29.97 -15.19 10.27
CA ARG A 334 29.76 -14.59 11.60
C ARG A 334 31.03 -13.85 12.02
N ASN A 335 30.89 -12.67 12.61
CA ASN A 335 31.89 -12.11 13.52
C ASN A 335 31.27 -12.08 14.92
N ASN A 336 31.94 -12.76 15.85
CA ASN A 336 31.64 -12.84 17.27
C ASN A 336 32.68 -12.04 18.06
N ASP A 337 32.18 -11.42 19.14
CA ASP A 337 32.79 -11.20 20.45
C ASP A 337 34.12 -10.40 20.55
N GLN A 338 34.57 -9.82 21.66
CA GLN A 338 34.27 -9.90 23.08
C GLN A 338 34.58 -8.53 23.70
N ASN A 339 33.81 -8.05 24.69
CA ASN A 339 34.38 -7.80 26.03
C ASN A 339 33.36 -7.36 27.09
N ARG A 340 33.58 -7.89 28.30
CA ARG A 340 33.13 -7.46 29.64
C ARG A 340 31.92 -8.17 30.28
N GLN A 341 32.25 -9.01 31.27
CA GLN A 341 31.58 -9.15 32.57
C GLN A 341 32.60 -8.82 33.69
N PRO A 342 32.28 -8.93 35.00
CA PRO A 342 31.35 -8.10 35.78
C PRO A 342 32.00 -7.63 37.11
N TYR A 343 31.42 -6.69 37.86
CA TYR A 343 31.66 -6.61 39.32
C TYR A 343 30.47 -5.96 40.04
N ASN A 344 30.03 -6.63 41.11
CA ASN A 344 29.08 -6.15 42.12
C ASN A 344 29.81 -5.30 43.16
N GLU A 345 29.18 -4.25 43.70
CA GLU A 345 29.36 -3.93 45.12
C GLU A 345 28.19 -3.12 45.72
N ARG A 346 28.08 -3.24 47.05
CA ARG A 346 26.92 -2.99 47.92
C ARG A 346 26.92 -1.57 48.54
N ARG A 347 25.79 -1.27 49.21
CA ARG A 347 25.52 -0.30 50.31
C ARG A 347 25.09 1.11 49.84
N GLY A 348 24.13 1.79 50.46
CA GLY A 348 23.58 1.63 51.81
C GLY A 348 22.23 2.33 52.03
N ARG A 349 21.72 2.13 53.25
CA ARG A 349 20.43 2.55 53.81
C ARG A 349 20.35 4.06 54.05
N GLY A 350 19.13 4.61 53.99
CA GLY A 350 18.77 5.89 54.59
C GLY A 350 17.26 6.05 54.73
N ARG A 351 16.74 5.91 55.96
CA ARG A 351 15.36 6.24 56.36
C ARG A 351 15.23 7.74 56.60
N GLY A 352 14.08 8.34 56.28
CA GLY A 352 13.66 9.65 56.76
C GLY A 352 12.15 9.82 56.66
N LYS A 353 11.46 9.83 57.81
CA LYS A 353 10.04 10.18 58.00
C LYS A 353 9.88 11.70 58.06
N GLY A 354 8.70 12.21 57.70
CA GLY A 354 8.21 13.53 58.15
C GLY A 354 7.27 14.19 57.15
N GLY A 355 5.97 14.14 57.41
CA GLY A 355 4.96 14.87 56.64
C GLY A 355 4.79 16.30 57.11
N PHE A 356 4.19 17.15 56.27
CA PHE A 356 3.34 18.26 56.71
C PHE A 356 2.37 18.65 55.60
N ARG A 357 1.11 18.81 56.01
CA ARG A 357 -0.06 19.24 55.27
C ARG A 357 -0.01 20.78 55.17
N ARG A 358 -0.21 21.35 53.98
CA ARG A 358 -0.78 22.70 53.81
C ARG A 358 -1.70 22.70 52.59
N GLU A 359 -2.98 22.86 52.90
CA GLU A 359 -3.99 23.33 51.96
C GLU A 359 -3.64 24.76 51.55
N VAL A 360 -3.60 25.01 50.24
CA VAL A 360 -3.87 26.32 49.68
C VAL A 360 -4.81 26.10 48.50
N SER A 361 -6.03 26.59 48.67
CA SER A 361 -7.01 26.76 47.61
C SER A 361 -6.52 27.82 46.63
N SER A 362 -6.53 27.52 45.33
CA SER A 362 -6.82 28.52 44.28
C SER A 362 -7.00 27.85 42.93
N GLN A 363 -8.21 28.02 42.40
CA GLN A 363 -8.58 28.06 40.98
C GLN A 363 -8.37 26.76 40.17
N THR A 364 -9.41 25.93 40.23
CA THR A 364 -9.78 24.99 39.18
C THR A 364 -9.80 25.68 37.81
N HIS A 365 -8.79 25.42 36.99
CA HIS A 365 -8.93 25.54 35.53
C HIS A 365 -9.67 24.28 35.06
N GLY A 366 -10.90 24.49 34.59
CA GLY A 366 -11.80 23.43 34.16
C GLY A 366 -11.15 22.55 33.10
N HIS A 367 -10.90 21.30 33.45
CA HIS A 367 -10.80 20.26 32.46
C HIS A 367 -12.20 20.11 31.85
N GLY A 368 -12.36 20.57 30.60
CA GLY A 368 -13.56 20.37 29.81
C GLY A 368 -14.00 18.92 29.91
N ARG A 369 -15.22 18.71 30.42
CA ARG A 369 -15.81 17.38 30.49
C ARG A 369 -16.07 16.94 29.05
N GLN A 370 -15.51 15.80 28.68
CA GLN A 370 -15.76 15.20 27.38
C GLN A 370 -17.06 14.40 27.51
N MET A 371 -18.06 14.71 26.67
CA MET A 371 -19.35 14.02 26.66
C MET A 371 -19.19 12.51 26.52
N THR A 372 -20.00 11.75 27.26
CA THR A 372 -20.18 10.31 27.04
C THR A 372 -20.79 10.07 25.66
N LEU A 373 -20.51 8.93 25.03
CA LEU A 373 -21.02 8.62 23.68
C LEU A 373 -22.54 8.82 23.58
N ASP A 374 -23.32 8.42 24.60
CA ASP A 374 -24.77 8.59 24.64
C ASP A 374 -25.25 10.05 24.62
N ALA A 375 -24.45 10.99 25.10
CA ALA A 375 -24.75 12.43 25.06
C ALA A 375 -24.45 13.05 23.68
N VAL A 376 -23.45 12.52 22.96
CA VAL A 376 -23.06 12.94 21.60
C VAL A 376 -24.19 12.69 20.59
N TRP A 377 -24.98 11.63 20.78
CA TRP A 377 -26.13 11.32 19.90
C TRP A 377 -27.36 12.21 20.15
N LYS A 378 -27.41 12.95 21.27
CA LYS A 378 -28.56 13.79 21.65
C LYS A 378 -28.30 15.29 21.49
N TYR A 379 -27.05 15.74 21.51
CA TYR A 379 -26.72 17.15 21.38
C TYR A 379 -26.68 17.60 19.91
N LYS A 380 -27.42 18.65 19.57
CA LYS A 380 -27.41 19.28 18.24
C LYS A 380 -26.88 20.71 18.39
N PRO A 381 -25.72 21.06 17.81
CA PRO A 381 -25.14 22.39 17.97
C PRO A 381 -26.07 23.46 17.41
N SER A 382 -26.24 24.55 18.14
CA SER A 382 -27.00 25.71 17.68
C SER A 382 -26.38 26.24 16.38
N GLN A 383 -27.22 26.46 15.36
CA GLN A 383 -26.77 27.04 14.09
C GLN A 383 -26.16 28.43 14.32
N ASP A 384 -26.68 29.18 15.29
CA ASP A 384 -26.19 30.51 15.64
C ASP A 384 -24.76 30.48 16.21
N HIS A 385 -24.42 29.48 17.04
CA HIS A 385 -23.04 29.30 17.53
C HIS A 385 -22.07 28.86 16.42
N ILE A 386 -22.55 28.04 15.48
CA ILE A 386 -21.76 27.66 14.31
C ILE A 386 -21.48 28.91 13.47
N ASP A 387 -22.48 29.76 13.25
CA ASP A 387 -22.38 30.98 12.46
C ASP A 387 -21.46 32.01 13.13
N GLN A 388 -21.47 32.13 14.46
CA GLN A 388 -20.55 32.98 15.21
C GLN A 388 -19.09 32.51 15.08
N LEU A 389 -18.82 31.21 15.22
CA LEU A 389 -17.48 30.66 15.02
C LEU A 389 -17.03 30.74 13.55
N MET A 390 -17.96 30.68 12.59
CA MET A 390 -17.66 30.93 11.17
C MET A 390 -17.31 32.39 10.90
N LYS A 391 -17.98 33.35 11.56
CA LYS A 391 -17.59 34.77 11.52
C LYS A 391 -16.20 35.02 12.11
N MET A 392 -15.75 34.17 13.04
CA MET A 392 -14.38 34.19 13.57
C MET A 392 -13.34 33.52 12.63
N GLY A 393 -13.75 33.11 11.42
CA GLY A 393 -12.86 32.57 10.38
C GLY A 393 -12.72 31.04 10.37
N TYR A 394 -13.39 30.32 11.27
CA TYR A 394 -13.33 28.86 11.31
C TYR A 394 -14.35 28.21 10.36
N SER A 395 -14.02 27.05 9.78
CA SER A 395 -14.96 26.36 8.87
C SER A 395 -16.17 25.77 9.63
N GLY A 396 -17.37 25.80 9.05
CA GLY A 396 -18.57 25.27 9.71
C GLY A 396 -18.44 23.82 10.22
N ASN A 397 -17.65 22.98 9.54
CA ASN A 397 -17.42 21.59 9.98
C ASN A 397 -16.50 21.50 11.21
N ILE A 398 -15.47 22.34 11.31
CA ILE A 398 -14.59 22.36 12.49
C ILE A 398 -15.22 23.10 13.66
N SER A 399 -16.02 24.15 13.38
CA SER A 399 -16.85 24.85 14.39
C SER A 399 -17.88 23.91 15.01
N LYS A 400 -18.56 23.10 14.18
CA LYS A 400 -19.44 22.01 14.67
C LYS A 400 -18.67 21.07 15.57
N LYS A 401 -17.52 20.56 15.12
CA LYS A 401 -16.67 19.63 15.87
C LYS A 401 -16.21 20.22 17.21
N ALA A 402 -15.81 21.50 17.25
CA ALA A 402 -15.40 22.18 18.47
C ALA A 402 -16.58 22.33 19.46
N LEU A 403 -17.75 22.74 18.99
CA LEU A 403 -18.96 22.83 19.79
C LEU A 403 -19.43 21.45 20.30
N TYR A 404 -19.23 20.39 19.51
CA TYR A 404 -19.50 19.02 19.96
C TYR A 404 -18.58 18.59 21.11
N ILE A 405 -17.29 18.90 21.01
CA ILE A 405 -16.29 18.49 22.01
C ILE A 405 -16.43 19.27 23.32
N THR A 406 -16.92 20.51 23.23
CA THR A 406 -17.03 21.46 24.36
C THR A 406 -18.46 21.63 24.86
N GLU A 407 -19.34 20.69 24.53
CA GLU A 407 -20.74 20.65 24.99
C GLU A 407 -21.55 21.91 24.65
N GLY A 408 -21.17 22.63 23.59
CA GLY A 408 -21.81 23.87 23.15
C GLY A 408 -21.30 25.15 23.79
N ASN A 409 -20.28 25.06 24.66
CA ASN A 409 -19.64 26.22 25.27
C ASN A 409 -18.81 26.97 24.22
N MET A 410 -19.25 28.17 23.84
CA MET A 410 -18.64 28.96 22.76
C MET A 410 -17.19 29.36 23.09
N GLU A 411 -16.91 29.72 24.33
CA GLU A 411 -15.58 30.18 24.75
C GLU A 411 -14.56 29.03 24.76
N GLU A 412 -14.96 27.86 25.26
CA GLU A 412 -14.14 26.65 25.19
C GLU A 412 -13.98 26.16 23.75
N ALA A 413 -15.03 26.25 22.92
CA ALA A 413 -14.97 25.90 21.50
C ALA A 413 -13.98 26.79 20.76
N ALA A 414 -13.99 28.11 21.01
CA ALA A 414 -13.05 29.05 20.42
C ALA A 414 -11.61 28.78 20.87
N ASN A 415 -11.37 28.52 22.16
CA ASN A 415 -10.05 28.16 22.66
C ASN A 415 -9.54 26.82 22.10
N TRP A 416 -10.43 25.83 21.99
CA TRP A 416 -10.11 24.54 21.38
C TRP A 416 -9.75 24.70 19.90
N LEU A 417 -10.48 25.56 19.17
CA LEU A 417 -10.17 25.89 17.78
C LEU A 417 -8.85 26.63 17.64
N MET A 418 -8.55 27.57 18.54
CA MET A 418 -7.29 28.31 18.55
C MET A 418 -6.06 27.39 18.72
N GLN A 419 -6.22 26.27 19.42
CA GLN A 419 -5.13 25.31 19.66
C GLN A 419 -5.06 24.17 18.62
N ASN A 420 -6.16 23.86 17.92
CA ASN A 420 -6.28 22.64 17.10
C ASN A 420 -6.67 22.89 15.64
N ALA A 421 -7.08 24.09 15.26
CA ALA A 421 -7.40 24.40 13.88
C ALA A 421 -6.10 24.70 13.10
N LYS A 422 -5.74 23.84 12.15
CA LYS A 422 -4.70 24.17 11.15
C LYS A 422 -5.15 25.42 10.39
N TYR A 423 -4.28 26.44 10.36
CA TYR A 423 -4.53 27.77 9.81
C TYR A 423 -5.26 27.72 8.46
N LYS A 424 -6.32 28.52 8.32
CA LYS A 424 -7.08 28.70 7.07
C LYS A 424 -6.91 30.16 6.62
N PRO A 425 -6.48 30.41 5.37
CA PRO A 425 -6.29 31.77 4.88
C PRO A 425 -7.57 32.60 4.95
N SER A 426 -7.46 33.84 5.43
CA SER A 426 -8.56 34.82 5.39
C SER A 426 -8.99 35.05 3.95
N GLN A 427 -10.31 35.16 3.72
CA GLN A 427 -10.84 35.48 2.40
C GLN A 427 -10.31 36.84 1.92
N ASP A 428 -10.12 37.81 2.81
CA ASP A 428 -9.53 39.11 2.46
C ASP A 428 -8.08 38.98 1.96
N HIS A 429 -7.28 38.08 2.52
CA HIS A 429 -5.91 37.84 2.05
C HIS A 429 -5.89 37.09 0.72
N ILE A 430 -6.84 36.18 0.52
CA ILE A 430 -7.05 35.52 -0.77
C ILE A 430 -7.44 36.56 -1.81
N ASP A 431 -8.38 37.44 -1.48
CA ASP A 431 -8.90 38.51 -2.35
C ASP A 431 -7.83 39.57 -2.66
N GLN A 432 -6.92 39.85 -1.74
CA GLN A 432 -5.76 40.70 -1.99
C GLN A 432 -4.78 40.06 -2.99
N LEU A 433 -4.45 38.77 -2.84
CA LEU A 433 -3.55 38.09 -3.78
C LEU A 433 -4.19 37.85 -5.14
N THR A 434 -5.49 37.56 -5.17
CA THR A 434 -6.22 37.47 -6.45
C THR A 434 -6.36 38.83 -7.09
N GLY A 435 -6.56 39.90 -6.31
CA GLY A 435 -6.48 41.28 -6.78
C GLY A 435 -5.11 41.69 -7.33
N MET A 436 -4.03 41.06 -6.86
CA MET A 436 -2.68 41.19 -7.42
C MET A 436 -2.45 40.35 -8.69
N GLY A 437 -3.44 39.56 -9.11
CA GLY A 437 -3.42 38.77 -10.34
C GLY A 437 -3.00 37.31 -10.19
N TYR A 438 -2.93 36.78 -8.96
CA TYR A 438 -2.64 35.36 -8.72
C TYR A 438 -3.93 34.54 -8.63
N SER A 439 -3.99 33.34 -9.22
CA SER A 439 -5.20 32.51 -9.13
C SER A 439 -5.54 32.14 -7.69
N GLU A 440 -6.84 32.09 -7.38
CA GLU A 440 -7.35 31.83 -6.03
C GLU A 440 -6.77 30.54 -5.41
N ARG A 441 -6.53 29.53 -6.24
CA ARG A 441 -5.92 28.27 -5.86
C ARG A 441 -4.45 28.44 -5.41
N MET A 442 -3.68 29.25 -6.13
CA MET A 442 -2.28 29.55 -5.82
C MET A 442 -2.18 30.46 -4.59
N SER A 443 -3.03 31.48 -4.52
CA SER A 443 -3.16 32.39 -3.37
C SER A 443 -3.45 31.62 -2.08
N LYS A 444 -4.41 30.69 -2.11
CA LYS A 444 -4.69 29.79 -1.00
C LYS A 444 -3.45 28.97 -0.63
N LYS A 445 -2.79 28.34 -1.60
CA LYS A 445 -1.61 27.49 -1.36
C LYS A 445 -0.42 28.25 -0.76
N ALA A 446 -0.17 29.47 -1.21
CA ALA A 446 0.86 30.34 -0.66
C ALA A 446 0.55 30.71 0.79
N LEU A 447 -0.67 31.19 1.06
CA LEU A 447 -1.11 31.57 2.40
C LEU A 447 -1.17 30.38 3.37
N TYR A 448 -1.46 29.17 2.87
CA TYR A 448 -1.37 27.95 3.68
C TYR A 448 0.08 27.60 4.04
N THR A 449 1.03 27.86 3.14
CA THR A 449 2.43 27.49 3.30
C THR A 449 3.18 28.48 4.20
N THR A 450 2.77 29.75 4.17
CA THR A 450 3.39 30.84 4.95
C THR A 450 2.57 31.24 6.17
N GLU A 451 1.64 30.38 6.59
CA GLU A 451 0.79 30.57 7.78
C GLU A 451 0.04 31.92 7.80
N GLY A 452 -0.29 32.45 6.63
CA GLY A 452 -1.04 33.70 6.49
C GLY A 452 -0.22 34.97 6.44
N ASN A 453 1.12 34.87 6.51
CA ASN A 453 1.99 36.01 6.33
C ASN A 453 1.94 36.47 4.86
N MET A 454 1.39 37.67 4.64
CA MET A 454 1.13 38.25 3.33
C MET A 454 2.41 38.49 2.53
N GLU A 455 3.45 39.01 3.17
CA GLU A 455 4.72 39.37 2.55
C GLU A 455 5.50 38.12 2.12
N GLU A 456 5.52 37.11 3.00
CA GLU A 456 6.10 35.81 2.67
C GLU A 456 5.27 35.07 1.62
N ALA A 457 3.94 35.17 1.64
CA ALA A 457 3.06 34.56 0.64
C ALA A 457 3.31 35.16 -0.75
N VAL A 458 3.48 36.48 -0.86
CA VAL A 458 3.83 37.16 -2.11
C VAL A 458 5.21 36.72 -2.59
N ASN A 459 6.22 36.67 -1.72
CA ASN A 459 7.56 36.22 -2.10
C ASN A 459 7.57 34.75 -2.55
N TRP A 460 6.80 33.89 -1.85
CA TRP A 460 6.61 32.50 -2.23
C TRP A 460 5.94 32.37 -3.59
N LEU A 461 4.92 33.19 -3.88
CA LEU A 461 4.25 33.25 -5.18
C LEU A 461 5.18 33.75 -6.29
N LEU A 462 6.01 34.76 -6.06
CA LEU A 462 6.98 35.26 -7.04
C LEU A 462 8.01 34.20 -7.47
N GLN A 463 8.31 33.25 -6.57
CA GLN A 463 9.26 32.17 -6.84
C GLN A 463 8.60 30.91 -7.42
N ASN A 464 7.30 30.70 -7.21
CA ASN A 464 6.63 29.42 -7.49
C ASN A 464 5.37 29.52 -8.37
N ALA A 465 4.88 30.72 -8.69
CA ALA A 465 3.73 30.92 -9.57
C ALA A 465 4.18 31.21 -11.01
N VAL A 466 3.49 30.62 -11.98
CA VAL A 466 3.56 31.06 -13.38
C VAL A 466 2.64 32.27 -13.52
N PRO A 467 3.03 33.39 -14.18
CA PRO A 467 2.19 34.58 -14.25
C PRO A 467 0.87 34.35 -15.00
N ASP A 468 -0.25 34.35 -14.27
CA ASP A 468 -1.64 34.27 -14.76
C ASP A 468 -2.18 35.64 -15.26
N LYS A 469 -1.39 36.41 -16.00
CA LYS A 469 -1.98 37.50 -16.81
C LYS A 469 -2.53 36.87 -18.07
N LEU A 470 -3.80 36.43 -18.05
CA LEU A 470 -4.72 36.32 -19.21
C LEU A 470 -5.97 35.48 -18.88
N ILE A 471 -6.75 35.79 -17.84
CA ILE A 471 -8.15 35.32 -17.81
C ILE A 471 -9.04 36.41 -17.20
N ASN A 472 -9.91 36.99 -18.01
CA ASN A 472 -11.13 37.63 -17.56
C ASN A 472 -12.31 37.10 -18.39
N ASP A 473 -13.46 37.02 -17.73
CA ASP A 473 -14.62 36.18 -18.02
C ASP A 473 -15.28 36.27 -19.42
N SER A 474 -16.04 35.20 -19.69
CA SER A 474 -17.12 34.99 -20.66
C SER A 474 -16.76 34.50 -22.08
N ASP A 475 -17.31 33.31 -22.39
CA ASP A 475 -17.61 32.75 -23.71
C ASP A 475 -16.54 32.89 -24.82
N THR A 476 -15.73 31.85 -25.03
CA THR A 476 -15.51 31.23 -26.36
C THR A 476 -14.64 29.97 -26.31
N VAL A 477 -15.05 29.02 -27.14
CA VAL A 477 -14.40 27.77 -27.56
C VAL A 477 -12.89 27.89 -27.75
N TRP A 478 -12.13 26.88 -27.28
CA TRP A 478 -10.71 26.63 -27.56
C TRP A 478 -10.34 26.98 -29.02
N LYS A 479 -9.60 28.08 -29.23
CA LYS A 479 -9.29 28.58 -30.58
C LYS A 479 -8.09 27.94 -31.26
N TYR A 480 -7.24 27.18 -30.55
CA TYR A 480 -6.14 26.49 -31.20
C TYR A 480 -6.00 25.05 -30.74
N LYS A 481 -6.02 24.15 -31.73
CA LYS A 481 -5.76 22.71 -31.59
C LYS A 481 -4.48 22.40 -32.39
N PRO A 482 -3.41 21.90 -31.74
CA PRO A 482 -2.16 21.56 -32.41
C PRO A 482 -2.43 20.59 -33.57
N SER A 483 -1.89 20.90 -34.75
CA SER A 483 -1.89 19.92 -35.85
C SER A 483 -1.04 18.73 -35.44
N GLN A 484 -1.48 17.52 -35.82
CA GLN A 484 -0.73 16.31 -35.51
C GLN A 484 0.65 16.35 -36.18
N ASP A 485 0.75 16.92 -37.39
CA ASP A 485 2.01 17.11 -38.11
C ASP A 485 3.04 17.95 -37.32
N HIS A 486 2.63 19.01 -36.62
CA HIS A 486 3.57 19.79 -35.79
C HIS A 486 4.00 19.02 -34.53
N VAL A 487 3.09 18.22 -33.96
CA VAL A 487 3.42 17.35 -32.83
C VAL A 487 4.42 16.28 -33.27
N ASP A 488 4.20 15.69 -34.44
CA ASP A 488 5.04 14.64 -35.02
C ASP A 488 6.43 15.21 -35.38
N GLN A 489 6.52 16.41 -35.95
CA GLN A 489 7.80 17.07 -36.22
C GLN A 489 8.62 17.33 -34.94
N LEU A 490 7.98 17.78 -33.84
CA LEU A 490 8.69 17.95 -32.56
C LEU A 490 9.08 16.61 -31.94
N MET A 491 8.29 15.56 -32.16
CA MET A 491 8.63 14.20 -31.75
C MET A 491 9.79 13.61 -32.55
N GLU A 492 9.87 13.89 -33.86
CA GLU A 492 11.00 13.52 -34.71
C GLU A 492 12.29 14.25 -34.28
N MET A 493 12.17 15.48 -33.78
CA MET A 493 13.26 16.22 -33.14
C MET A 493 13.64 15.67 -31.75
N GLY A 494 12.92 14.68 -31.24
CA GLY A 494 13.24 13.94 -30.01
C GLY A 494 12.49 14.40 -28.76
N TYR A 495 11.49 15.26 -28.88
CA TYR A 495 10.69 15.68 -27.73
C TYR A 495 9.49 14.74 -27.48
N SER A 496 9.12 14.51 -26.22
CA SER A 496 7.98 13.65 -25.92
C SER A 496 6.66 14.24 -26.41
N GLU A 497 5.72 13.41 -26.89
CA GLU A 497 4.41 13.84 -27.40
C GLU A 497 3.68 14.79 -26.44
N ARG A 498 3.78 14.53 -25.14
CA ARG A 498 3.19 15.35 -24.08
C ARG A 498 3.80 16.76 -24.05
N ASN A 499 5.12 16.87 -24.14
CA ASN A 499 5.82 18.15 -24.12
C ASN A 499 5.68 18.87 -25.46
N SER A 500 5.70 18.17 -26.59
CA SER A 500 5.42 18.71 -27.92
C SER A 500 4.04 19.35 -28.00
N LYS A 501 3.01 18.63 -27.55
CA LYS A 501 1.65 19.18 -27.45
C LYS A 501 1.61 20.38 -26.52
N LYS A 502 2.22 20.29 -25.34
CA LYS A 502 2.24 21.39 -24.36
C LYS A 502 2.93 22.65 -24.90
N ALA A 503 4.05 22.50 -25.61
CA ALA A 503 4.76 23.60 -26.24
C ALA A 503 3.90 24.26 -27.33
N LEU A 504 3.33 23.46 -28.23
CA LEU A 504 2.46 23.96 -29.30
C LEU A 504 1.16 24.58 -28.79
N TYR A 505 0.62 24.11 -27.67
CA TYR A 505 -0.50 24.77 -26.99
C TYR A 505 -0.09 26.12 -26.40
N THR A 506 1.13 26.20 -25.86
CA THR A 506 1.64 27.41 -25.19
C THR A 506 2.03 28.50 -26.19
N THR A 507 2.45 28.10 -27.40
CA THR A 507 2.92 29.01 -28.45
C THR A 507 1.93 29.16 -29.60
N GLU A 508 0.68 28.73 -29.39
CA GLU A 508 -0.41 28.82 -30.37
C GLU A 508 -0.06 28.21 -31.75
N GLY A 509 0.78 27.17 -31.75
CA GLY A 509 1.22 26.50 -32.98
C GLY A 509 2.43 27.08 -33.66
N ASN A 510 3.01 28.15 -33.13
CA ASN A 510 4.27 28.68 -33.63
C ASN A 510 5.40 27.69 -33.29
N MET A 511 5.92 27.03 -34.33
CA MET A 511 6.88 25.95 -34.21
C MET A 511 8.24 26.43 -33.68
N GLU A 512 8.69 27.62 -34.08
CA GLU A 512 9.99 28.17 -33.67
C GLU A 512 9.97 28.55 -32.18
N GLU A 513 8.88 29.16 -31.73
CA GLU A 513 8.66 29.44 -30.32
C GLU A 513 8.44 28.15 -29.51
N ALA A 514 7.76 27.15 -30.07
CA ALA A 514 7.56 25.85 -29.42
C ALA A 514 8.89 25.13 -29.18
N ILE A 515 9.79 25.17 -30.17
CA ILE A 515 11.15 24.62 -30.07
C ILE A 515 11.94 25.37 -29.00
N ASN A 516 11.89 26.71 -28.99
CA ASN A 516 12.60 27.50 -27.98
C ASN A 516 12.05 27.24 -26.56
N TRP A 517 10.73 27.14 -26.43
CA TRP A 517 10.05 26.79 -25.18
C TRP A 517 10.48 25.40 -24.69
N LEU A 518 10.58 24.42 -25.58
CA LEU A 518 11.06 23.07 -25.28
C LEU A 518 12.54 23.05 -24.90
N MET A 519 13.40 23.83 -25.57
CA MET A 519 14.81 23.92 -25.24
C MET A 519 15.05 24.47 -23.83
N GLN A 520 14.16 25.34 -23.34
CA GLN A 520 14.25 25.93 -22.01
C GLN A 520 13.57 25.09 -20.92
N ASN A 521 12.49 24.37 -21.26
CA ASN A 521 11.61 23.71 -20.28
C ASN A 521 11.60 22.17 -20.35
N ALA A 522 12.20 21.56 -21.38
CA ALA A 522 12.26 20.12 -21.61
C ALA A 522 13.69 19.58 -21.74
N VAL A 523 14.64 20.19 -21.01
CA VAL A 523 16.09 19.87 -21.01
C VAL A 523 16.36 18.37 -20.77
N SER A 524 15.51 17.69 -19.99
CA SER A 524 15.61 16.24 -19.75
C SER A 524 15.30 15.39 -20.98
N ASP A 525 14.36 15.79 -21.85
CA ASP A 525 13.89 14.94 -22.96
C ASP A 525 14.94 14.83 -24.07
N LYS A 526 15.64 15.94 -24.36
CA LYS A 526 16.76 15.95 -25.31
C LYS A 526 17.96 15.13 -24.80
N MET A 527 18.18 15.14 -23.48
CA MET A 527 19.29 14.43 -22.81
C MET A 527 18.99 12.93 -22.58
N ILE A 528 17.71 12.55 -22.51
CA ILE A 528 17.24 11.15 -22.44
C ILE A 528 17.57 10.39 -23.74
N ILE A 529 17.66 11.06 -24.89
CA ILE A 529 18.01 10.42 -26.17
C ILE A 529 19.52 10.12 -26.24
N ASP A 530 20.37 11.08 -25.87
CA ASP A 530 21.84 10.90 -25.94
C ASP A 530 22.40 9.87 -24.96
N THR A 531 21.65 9.53 -23.90
CA THR A 531 22.14 8.66 -22.82
C THR A 531 21.64 7.20 -22.91
N VAL A 532 20.54 6.93 -23.62
CA VAL A 532 19.88 5.60 -23.62
C VAL A 532 20.25 4.71 -24.82
N TRP A 533 20.78 5.27 -25.92
CA TRP A 533 21.13 4.48 -27.10
C TRP A 533 22.50 4.88 -27.64
N LYS A 534 23.57 4.14 -27.27
CA LYS A 534 24.87 4.32 -27.94
C LYS A 534 24.85 3.92 -29.41
N TYR A 535 23.81 3.23 -29.87
CA TYR A 535 23.70 2.77 -31.25
C TYR A 535 22.31 3.10 -31.85
N LYS A 536 22.32 3.80 -32.99
CA LYS A 536 21.13 4.07 -33.81
C LYS A 536 21.23 3.18 -35.07
N PRO A 537 20.32 2.22 -35.28
CA PRO A 537 20.36 1.32 -36.42
C PRO A 537 20.20 2.08 -37.72
N SER A 538 21.05 1.75 -38.71
CA SER A 538 20.94 2.28 -40.06
C SER A 538 19.58 1.92 -40.66
N GLN A 539 18.96 2.88 -41.35
CA GLN A 539 17.73 2.63 -42.10
C GLN A 539 17.93 1.54 -43.17
N ASP A 540 19.14 1.41 -43.71
CA ASP A 540 19.48 0.37 -44.67
C ASP A 540 19.44 -1.04 -44.05
N HIS A 541 19.90 -1.20 -42.80
CA HIS A 541 19.81 -2.49 -42.09
C HIS A 541 18.37 -2.85 -41.72
N ILE A 542 17.55 -1.84 -41.39
CA ILE A 542 16.12 -2.03 -41.13
C ILE A 542 15.42 -2.49 -42.42
N ASN A 543 15.73 -1.84 -43.54
CA ASN A 543 15.18 -2.18 -44.86
C ASN A 543 15.61 -3.59 -45.28
N GLN A 544 16.88 -3.98 -45.09
CA GLN A 544 17.36 -5.33 -45.39
C GLN A 544 16.62 -6.42 -44.61
N LEU A 545 16.36 -6.20 -43.31
CA LEU A 545 15.56 -7.14 -42.51
C LEU A 545 14.10 -7.19 -42.94
N MET A 546 13.54 -6.06 -43.38
CA MET A 546 12.19 -6.01 -43.92
C MET A 546 12.08 -6.72 -45.27
N GLU A 547 13.09 -6.60 -46.14
CA GLU A 547 13.20 -7.37 -47.38
C GLU A 547 13.31 -8.88 -47.12
N MET A 548 13.91 -9.28 -45.99
CA MET A 548 13.92 -10.68 -45.52
C MET A 548 12.59 -11.15 -44.92
N GLY A 549 11.54 -10.29 -44.91
CA GLY A 549 10.19 -10.63 -44.48
C GLY A 549 9.89 -10.35 -43.00
N TYR A 550 10.77 -9.66 -42.28
CA TYR A 550 10.54 -9.30 -40.87
C TYR A 550 9.87 -7.94 -40.72
N SER A 551 8.94 -7.79 -39.77
CA SER A 551 8.25 -6.51 -39.55
C SER A 551 9.23 -5.42 -39.09
N GLU A 552 9.02 -4.18 -39.53
CA GLU A 552 9.88 -3.02 -39.21
C GLU A 552 10.14 -2.89 -37.70
N ARG A 553 9.12 -3.18 -36.88
CA ARG A 553 9.20 -3.18 -35.42
C ARG A 553 10.18 -4.24 -34.89
N ASN A 554 10.10 -5.47 -35.39
CA ASN A 554 10.98 -6.54 -34.98
C ASN A 554 12.40 -6.34 -35.53
N SER A 555 12.53 -5.82 -36.75
CA SER A 555 13.81 -5.43 -37.36
C SER A 555 14.54 -4.38 -36.54
N LYS A 556 13.85 -3.31 -36.14
CA LYS A 556 14.38 -2.28 -35.23
C LYS A 556 14.81 -2.91 -33.91
N LYS A 557 13.92 -3.69 -33.27
CA LYS A 557 14.17 -4.32 -31.96
C LYS A 557 15.38 -5.27 -31.98
N ALA A 558 15.54 -6.05 -33.05
CA ALA A 558 16.67 -6.96 -33.23
C ALA A 558 17.99 -6.18 -33.36
N LEU A 559 18.06 -5.20 -34.28
CA LEU A 559 19.25 -4.38 -34.49
C LEU A 559 19.64 -3.55 -33.27
N TYR A 560 18.65 -3.15 -32.48
CA TYR A 560 18.88 -2.48 -31.21
C TYR A 560 19.44 -3.39 -30.13
N THR A 561 18.99 -4.64 -30.10
CA THR A 561 19.45 -5.63 -29.11
C THR A 561 20.85 -6.14 -29.45
N THR A 562 21.23 -6.11 -30.73
CA THR A 562 22.52 -6.64 -31.23
C THR A 562 23.49 -5.53 -31.64
N GLU A 563 23.24 -4.29 -31.23
CA GLU A 563 24.08 -3.11 -31.52
C GLU A 563 24.41 -2.95 -33.01
N GLY A 564 23.48 -3.34 -33.90
CA GLY A 564 23.64 -3.23 -35.34
C GLY A 564 24.28 -4.41 -36.04
N ASN A 565 24.67 -5.44 -35.30
CA ASN A 565 25.20 -6.65 -35.90
C ASN A 565 24.07 -7.39 -36.64
N MET A 566 24.16 -7.38 -37.97
CA MET A 566 23.16 -7.90 -38.90
C MET A 566 22.99 -9.42 -38.76
N GLU A 567 24.08 -10.16 -38.57
CA GLU A 567 24.06 -11.62 -38.44
C GLU A 567 23.41 -12.05 -37.12
N GLU A 568 23.76 -11.38 -36.02
CA GLU A 568 23.12 -11.62 -34.72
C GLU A 568 21.66 -11.15 -34.71
N ALA A 569 21.31 -10.06 -35.40
CA ALA A 569 19.94 -9.58 -35.51
C ALA A 569 19.05 -10.60 -36.23
N VAL A 570 19.54 -11.21 -37.31
CA VAL A 570 18.84 -12.28 -38.03
C VAL A 570 18.69 -13.51 -37.13
N LYS A 571 19.73 -13.91 -36.40
CA LYS A 571 19.68 -15.04 -35.46
C LYS A 571 18.68 -14.81 -34.33
N TRP A 572 18.66 -13.59 -33.79
CA TRP A 572 17.71 -13.17 -32.77
C TRP A 572 16.27 -13.21 -33.30
N LEU A 573 16.04 -12.75 -34.53
CA LEU A 573 14.74 -12.79 -35.19
C LEU A 573 14.27 -14.23 -35.49
N MET A 574 15.17 -15.13 -35.87
CA MET A 574 14.82 -16.55 -36.08
C MET A 574 14.32 -17.24 -34.80
N GLN A 575 14.81 -16.82 -33.63
CA GLN A 575 14.40 -17.38 -32.34
C GLN A 575 13.14 -16.70 -31.76
N ASN A 576 12.92 -15.42 -32.06
CA ASN A 576 11.92 -14.59 -31.38
C ASN A 576 10.78 -14.09 -32.28
N ALA A 577 10.83 -14.32 -33.59
CA ALA A 577 9.83 -13.85 -34.57
C ALA A 577 9.27 -15.01 -35.44
N ILE A 578 9.00 -16.15 -34.81
CA ILE A 578 8.52 -17.38 -35.48
C ILE A 578 7.15 -17.17 -36.17
N SER A 579 6.29 -16.32 -35.62
CA SER A 579 4.98 -15.98 -36.20
C SER A 579 5.10 -15.21 -37.51
N ASP A 580 5.98 -14.22 -37.57
CA ASP A 580 6.04 -13.27 -38.69
C ASP A 580 6.59 -13.93 -39.96
N LYS A 581 7.57 -14.84 -39.81
CA LYS A 581 8.15 -15.57 -40.95
C LYS A 581 7.17 -16.58 -41.55
N MET A 582 6.37 -17.26 -40.72
CA MET A 582 5.31 -18.19 -41.16
C MET A 582 4.18 -17.46 -41.89
N ILE A 583 3.82 -16.26 -41.43
CA ILE A 583 2.82 -15.40 -42.07
C ILE A 583 3.32 -14.88 -43.42
N SER A 584 4.59 -14.46 -43.52
CA SER A 584 5.19 -14.00 -44.79
C SER A 584 5.33 -15.10 -45.85
N LEU A 585 5.47 -16.36 -45.42
CA LEU A 585 5.54 -17.54 -46.29
C LEU A 585 4.16 -18.12 -46.66
N GLY A 586 3.07 -17.50 -46.21
CA GLY A 586 1.71 -17.90 -46.53
C GLY A 586 1.28 -19.24 -45.91
N LEU A 587 1.95 -19.71 -44.85
CA LEU A 587 1.62 -20.98 -44.20
C LEU A 587 0.63 -20.73 -43.06
N ASN A 588 -0.58 -21.31 -43.23
CA ASN A 588 -1.68 -21.22 -42.26
C ASN A 588 -1.32 -21.92 -40.94
N THR A 589 -1.55 -21.26 -39.81
CA THR A 589 -1.24 -21.76 -38.45
C THR A 589 -2.29 -22.75 -37.92
N ASN A 590 -2.68 -23.73 -38.74
CA ASN A 590 -3.57 -24.83 -38.34
C ASN A 590 -3.09 -26.14 -38.96
N THR A 591 -1.97 -26.68 -38.47
CA THR A 591 -1.66 -28.11 -38.57
C THR A 591 -0.81 -28.56 -37.38
N ASN A 592 -1.33 -29.56 -36.65
CA ASN A 592 -0.54 -30.43 -35.79
C ASN A 592 0.62 -31.02 -36.61
N VAL A 593 1.85 -30.69 -36.26
CA VAL A 593 3.03 -31.40 -36.78
C VAL A 593 3.82 -31.94 -35.60
N SER A 594 3.70 -33.25 -35.43
CA SER A 594 4.58 -34.10 -34.64
C SER A 594 6.04 -33.90 -35.05
N ARG A 595 6.96 -33.83 -34.09
CA ARG A 595 8.42 -33.96 -34.29
C ARG A 595 8.94 -34.80 -33.13
N ASP A 596 9.06 -36.11 -33.28
CA ASP A 596 10.30 -36.77 -33.71
C ASP A 596 11.17 -36.03 -34.74
N ILE A 597 12.30 -35.52 -34.25
CA ILE A 597 13.71 -35.88 -34.59
C ILE A 597 14.62 -35.05 -33.68
#